data_AF-A0A4U7EGW3-F1
#
_entry.id   AF-A0A4U7EGW3-F1
#
_cell.length_a   1.000
_cell.length_b   1.000
_cell.length_c   1.000
_cell.angle_alpha   90.00
_cell.angle_beta   90.00
_cell.angle_gamma   90.00
#
_symmetry.space_group_name_H-M   'P 1'
#
loop_
_entity.id
_entity.type
_entity.pdbx_description
1 polymer ?
#
loop_
_entity_poly.entity_id
_entity_poly.type
_entity_poly.pdbx_seq_one_letter_code
_entity_poly.pdbx_strand_id
1 'polypeptide(L)'
;MIPIRTAAPTLTEAKALLAGLRRTADVDADAVVAELAGEEPDAGLLDLASEPFASVDDVAERLARTESYLRERGDRRAVFLTVYSRMTAAVRTAIDDGAFVDPEWAASYLVAFAERYRRALVAFERWAFDSLPRPWLIAFAAAARGETLVAQDALLGINAHITYDLTYTLGDIGIDPDRDAKREDHDRINAILARLVQTAQDALVEAYAAVGIAGIDRLLDPLDDRLALLGLRGVREFAWRNAVLRADLPDWVGEPYVDWRTETVATGAAAVVVAPEFDAAESARLRDAEADADAVTAFGEAVRRRM
;
A
#
# COMPACT_ATOMS: atom_id res chain seq x y z
N MET A 1 28.13 9.46 -18.36
CA MET A 1 27.94 10.55 -17.40
C MET A 1 26.49 10.55 -16.98
N ILE A 2 26.21 10.19 -15.73
CA ILE A 2 24.85 10.24 -15.16
C ILE A 2 24.46 11.72 -15.08
N PRO A 3 23.34 12.16 -15.67
CA PRO A 3 22.93 13.55 -15.53
C PRO A 3 22.63 13.81 -14.05
N ILE A 4 23.34 14.73 -13.41
CA ILE A 4 23.20 15.13 -11.99
C ILE A 4 21.74 15.40 -11.57
N ARG A 5 20.85 15.70 -12.54
CA ARG A 5 19.41 15.89 -12.34
C ARG A 5 18.63 14.63 -11.92
N THR A 6 19.11 13.42 -12.20
CA THR A 6 18.40 12.19 -11.79
C THR A 6 18.65 11.84 -10.32
N ALA A 7 19.84 12.14 -9.80
CA ALA A 7 20.23 11.86 -8.41
C ALA A 7 19.72 12.88 -7.38
N ALA A 8 19.44 14.12 -7.79
CA ALA A 8 18.87 15.11 -6.89
C ALA A 8 17.36 14.88 -6.68
N PRO A 9 16.85 14.98 -5.44
CA PRO A 9 15.41 14.97 -5.20
C PRO A 9 14.72 16.12 -5.94
N THR A 10 13.55 15.86 -6.50
CA THR A 10 12.66 16.93 -6.97
C THR A 10 12.20 17.80 -5.79
N LEU A 11 11.66 19.00 -6.06
CA LEU A 11 11.10 19.84 -4.99
C LEU A 11 9.99 19.13 -4.20
N THR A 12 9.17 18.32 -4.88
CA THR A 12 8.12 17.52 -4.23
C THR A 12 8.73 16.44 -3.34
N GLU A 13 9.74 15.71 -3.83
CA GLU A 13 10.46 14.70 -3.05
C GLU A 13 11.18 15.33 -1.86
N ALA A 14 11.82 16.49 -2.03
CA ALA A 14 12.49 17.21 -0.96
C ALA A 14 11.51 17.65 0.15
N LYS A 15 10.31 18.13 -0.21
CA LYS A 15 9.25 18.44 0.75
C LYS A 15 8.75 17.19 1.47
N ALA A 16 8.55 16.09 0.75
CA ALA A 16 8.13 14.81 1.32
C ALA A 16 9.19 14.27 2.30
N LEU A 17 10.47 14.32 1.93
CA LEU A 17 11.59 13.94 2.78
C LEU A 17 11.68 14.82 4.03
N LEU A 18 11.55 16.14 3.89
CA LEU A 18 11.55 17.07 5.03
C LEU A 18 10.36 16.82 5.97
N ALA A 19 9.18 16.56 5.42
CA ALA A 19 8.00 16.21 6.21
C ALA A 19 8.20 14.87 6.94
N GLY A 20 8.74 13.86 6.24
CA GLY A 20 9.01 12.54 6.81
C GLY A 20 10.09 12.56 7.90
N LEU A 21 11.14 13.39 7.75
CA LEU A 21 12.14 13.60 8.80
C LEU A 21 11.58 14.31 10.04
N ARG A 22 10.61 15.22 9.86
CA ARG A 22 9.97 15.92 10.99
C ARG A 22 8.94 15.07 11.71
N ARG A 23 8.32 14.12 11.00
CA ARG A 23 7.23 13.27 11.49
C ARG A 23 7.61 11.80 11.56
N THR A 24 8.90 11.46 11.53
CA THR A 24 9.35 10.11 11.88
C THR A 24 9.06 9.95 13.36
N ALA A 25 7.82 9.55 13.65
CA ALA A 25 7.40 9.17 14.97
C ALA A 25 8.23 7.94 15.34
N ASP A 26 8.78 7.93 16.55
CA ASP A 26 9.08 6.68 17.23
C ASP A 26 7.74 5.96 17.39
N VAL A 27 7.36 5.19 16.38
CA VAL A 27 6.48 4.06 16.58
C VAL A 27 7.36 3.08 17.32
N ASP A 28 7.16 3.04 18.64
CA ASP A 28 7.81 2.10 19.52
C ASP A 28 7.35 0.70 19.10
N ALA A 29 8.13 0.09 18.20
CA ALA A 29 7.91 -1.26 17.71
C ALA A 29 7.86 -2.24 18.89
N ASP A 30 8.61 -1.98 19.95
CA ASP A 30 8.63 -2.79 21.18
C ASP A 30 7.32 -2.65 21.97
N ALA A 31 6.69 -1.47 21.95
CA ALA A 31 5.33 -1.30 22.51
C ALA A 31 4.26 -2.04 21.70
N VAL A 32 4.36 -2.04 20.36
CA VAL A 32 3.51 -2.86 19.49
C VAL A 32 3.70 -4.35 19.78
N VAL A 33 4.96 -4.79 19.94
CA VAL A 33 5.32 -6.16 20.32
C VAL A 33 4.72 -6.54 21.67
N ALA A 34 4.85 -5.67 22.68
CA ALA A 34 4.39 -5.95 24.04
C ALA A 34 2.86 -6.06 24.14
N GLU A 35 2.12 -5.36 23.29
CA GLU A 35 0.65 -5.40 23.25
C GLU A 35 0.10 -6.58 22.46
N LEU A 36 0.79 -7.01 21.40
CA LEU A 36 0.45 -8.22 20.64
C LEU A 36 0.97 -9.51 21.33
N ALA A 37 1.81 -9.37 22.35
CA ALA A 37 2.37 -10.49 23.09
C ALA A 37 1.28 -11.24 23.89
N GLY A 38 0.81 -12.37 23.36
CA GLY A 38 -0.13 -13.26 24.04
C GLY A 38 -1.18 -13.89 23.14
N GLU A 39 -1.36 -13.39 21.92
CA GLU A 39 -2.13 -14.08 20.88
C GLU A 39 -1.27 -15.18 20.26
N GLU A 40 -1.84 -16.16 19.55
CA GLU A 40 -1.06 -17.13 18.74
C GLU A 40 -1.18 -16.76 17.26
N PRO A 41 -0.16 -17.02 16.42
CA PRO A 41 -0.27 -16.79 14.98
C PRO A 41 -1.46 -17.55 14.39
N ASP A 42 -2.27 -16.88 13.58
CA ASP A 42 -3.40 -17.45 12.86
C ASP A 42 -2.89 -18.46 11.81
N ALA A 43 -2.95 -19.73 12.18
CA ALA A 43 -2.56 -20.84 11.31
C ALA A 43 -3.35 -20.87 9.99
N GLY A 44 -4.63 -20.48 9.99
CA GLY A 44 -5.45 -20.45 8.79
C GLY A 44 -5.01 -19.34 7.82
N LEU A 45 -4.60 -18.18 8.34
CA LEU A 45 -4.00 -17.13 7.52
C LEU A 45 -2.64 -17.57 6.97
N LEU A 46 -1.81 -18.19 7.81
CA LEU A 46 -0.51 -18.69 7.40
C LEU A 46 -0.61 -19.78 6.33
N ASP A 47 -1.61 -20.66 6.38
CA ASP A 47 -1.83 -21.67 5.35
C ASP A 47 -2.15 -21.03 3.98
N LEU A 48 -2.85 -19.90 3.95
CA LEU A 48 -3.16 -19.18 2.72
C LEU A 48 -1.95 -18.41 2.16
N ALA A 49 -1.13 -17.83 3.05
CA ALA A 49 -0.12 -16.84 2.69
C ALA A 49 1.34 -17.31 2.78
N SER A 50 1.67 -18.46 3.40
CA SER A 50 3.07 -18.84 3.69
C SER A 50 3.91 -19.17 2.45
N GLU A 51 3.30 -19.75 1.42
CA GLU A 51 4.02 -20.15 0.21
C GLU A 51 4.21 -18.98 -0.77
N PRO A 52 5.35 -18.86 -1.47
CA PRO A 52 5.53 -17.88 -2.55
C PRO A 52 4.46 -18.02 -3.65
N PHE A 53 4.21 -16.95 -4.39
CA PHE A 53 3.30 -17.01 -5.54
C PHE A 53 3.98 -17.62 -6.77
N ALA A 54 3.25 -18.45 -7.51
CA ALA A 54 3.77 -19.16 -8.69
C ALA A 54 3.49 -18.43 -10.02
N SER A 55 2.40 -17.67 -10.10
CA SER A 55 1.95 -17.01 -11.32
C SER A 55 0.97 -15.87 -11.02
N VAL A 56 0.62 -15.07 -12.03
CA VAL A 56 -0.41 -14.03 -11.92
C VAL A 56 -1.77 -14.61 -11.49
N ASP A 57 -2.14 -15.79 -11.99
CA ASP A 57 -3.37 -16.49 -11.59
C ASP A 57 -3.34 -16.90 -10.13
N ASP A 58 -2.21 -17.47 -9.68
CA ASP A 58 -2.01 -17.87 -8.28
C ASP A 58 -2.08 -16.67 -7.34
N VAL A 59 -1.48 -15.53 -7.72
CA VAL A 59 -1.61 -14.27 -6.98
C VAL A 59 -3.09 -13.87 -6.87
N ALA A 60 -3.81 -13.79 -8.00
CA ALA A 60 -5.20 -13.31 -8.00
C ALA A 60 -6.12 -14.21 -7.15
N GLU A 61 -5.97 -15.53 -7.26
CA GLU A 61 -6.75 -16.47 -6.46
C GLU A 61 -6.44 -16.34 -4.97
N ARG A 62 -5.16 -16.40 -4.59
CA ARG A 62 -4.77 -16.47 -3.18
C ARG A 62 -4.93 -15.15 -2.44
N LEU A 63 -4.72 -14.01 -3.10
CA LEU A 63 -5.05 -12.71 -2.52
C LEU A 63 -6.56 -12.60 -2.26
N ALA A 64 -7.41 -13.04 -3.20
CA ALA A 64 -8.87 -13.03 -3.00
C ALA A 64 -9.32 -13.97 -1.87
N ARG A 65 -8.71 -15.15 -1.74
CA ARG A 65 -9.00 -16.08 -0.64
C ARG A 65 -8.55 -15.52 0.71
N THR A 66 -7.37 -14.88 0.75
CA THR A 66 -6.84 -14.21 1.95
C THR A 66 -7.71 -13.03 2.34
N GLU A 67 -8.15 -12.22 1.38
CA GLU A 67 -9.10 -11.11 1.57
C GLU A 67 -10.38 -11.60 2.22
N SER A 68 -11.01 -12.62 1.65
CA SER A 68 -12.28 -13.12 2.14
C SER A 68 -12.13 -13.74 3.53
N TYR A 69 -11.02 -14.44 3.79
CA TYR A 69 -10.70 -14.99 5.10
C TYR A 69 -10.62 -13.92 6.20
N LEU A 70 -9.87 -12.85 5.94
CA LEU A 70 -9.69 -11.73 6.87
C LEU A 70 -11.00 -10.94 7.06
N ARG A 71 -11.72 -10.67 5.97
CA ARG A 71 -12.99 -9.93 6.00
C ARG A 71 -14.06 -10.67 6.80
N GLU A 72 -14.19 -11.98 6.64
CA GLU A 72 -15.16 -12.81 7.40
C GLU A 72 -14.87 -12.83 8.92
N ARG A 73 -13.66 -12.47 9.31
CA ARG A 73 -13.23 -12.34 10.72
C ARG A 73 -13.29 -10.91 11.24
N GLY A 74 -13.71 -9.94 10.43
CA GLY A 74 -13.67 -8.52 10.78
C GLY A 74 -12.25 -7.98 10.93
N ASP A 75 -11.24 -8.66 10.37
CA ASP A 75 -9.84 -8.24 10.46
C ASP A 75 -9.60 -7.03 9.54
N ARG A 76 -9.19 -5.90 10.11
CA ARG A 76 -8.99 -4.63 9.39
C ARG A 76 -7.86 -4.68 8.39
N ARG A 77 -6.95 -5.67 8.46
CA ARG A 77 -5.95 -5.94 7.40
C ARG A 77 -6.61 -6.29 6.06
N ALA A 78 -7.87 -6.74 6.07
CA ALA A 78 -8.68 -6.96 4.87
C ALA A 78 -8.96 -5.67 4.08
N VAL A 79 -8.94 -4.50 4.71
CA VAL A 79 -9.33 -3.23 4.08
C VAL A 79 -8.44 -2.90 2.89
N PHE A 80 -7.12 -2.82 3.10
CA PHE A 80 -6.17 -2.62 2.00
C PHE A 80 -6.23 -3.79 1.01
N LEU A 81 -6.28 -5.03 1.52
CA LEU A 81 -6.24 -6.23 0.69
C LEU A 81 -7.46 -6.33 -0.25
N THR A 82 -8.61 -5.78 0.15
CA THR A 82 -9.81 -5.67 -0.69
C THR A 82 -9.52 -4.85 -1.94
N VAL A 83 -8.92 -3.66 -1.77
CA VAL A 83 -8.56 -2.79 -2.91
C VAL A 83 -7.47 -3.46 -3.75
N TYR A 84 -6.45 -4.01 -3.08
CA TYR A 84 -5.30 -4.60 -3.76
C TYR A 84 -5.65 -5.83 -4.60
N SER A 85 -6.48 -6.73 -4.07
CA SER A 85 -6.93 -7.93 -4.80
C SER A 85 -7.67 -7.54 -6.09
N ARG A 86 -8.47 -6.47 -6.04
CA ARG A 86 -9.21 -5.97 -7.21
C ARG A 86 -8.30 -5.32 -8.24
N MET A 87 -7.38 -4.47 -7.79
CA MET A 87 -6.36 -3.87 -8.66
C MET A 87 -5.52 -4.95 -9.36
N THR A 88 -5.15 -5.99 -8.62
CA THR A 88 -4.39 -7.13 -9.15
C THR A 88 -5.19 -7.90 -10.22
N ALA A 89 -6.47 -8.16 -9.97
CA ALA A 89 -7.34 -8.79 -10.96
C ALA A 89 -7.49 -7.94 -12.25
N ALA A 90 -7.60 -6.62 -12.12
CA ALA A 90 -7.70 -5.73 -13.28
C ALA A 90 -6.40 -5.70 -14.11
N VAL A 91 -5.23 -5.69 -13.46
CA VAL A 91 -3.95 -5.77 -14.16
C VAL A 91 -3.77 -7.15 -14.82
N ARG A 92 -4.16 -8.24 -14.14
CA ARG A 92 -4.21 -9.59 -14.74
C ARG A 92 -5.03 -9.59 -16.04
N THR A 93 -6.26 -9.08 -16.00
CA THR A 93 -7.10 -9.00 -17.21
C THR A 93 -6.41 -8.20 -18.32
N ALA A 94 -5.76 -7.08 -17.99
CA ALA A 94 -5.03 -6.31 -18.98
C ALA A 94 -3.82 -7.06 -19.57
N ILE A 95 -3.17 -7.93 -18.79
CA ILE A 95 -2.12 -8.83 -19.30
C ILE A 95 -2.74 -9.83 -20.28
N ASP A 96 -3.84 -10.48 -19.89
CA ASP A 96 -4.56 -11.45 -20.72
C ASP A 96 -5.05 -10.82 -22.06
N ASP A 97 -5.46 -9.55 -22.01
CA ASP A 97 -5.92 -8.78 -23.17
C ASP A 97 -4.78 -8.25 -24.06
N GLY A 98 -3.52 -8.52 -23.73
CA GLY A 98 -2.35 -8.08 -24.50
C GLY A 98 -2.11 -6.56 -24.43
N ALA A 99 -2.47 -5.92 -23.31
CA ALA A 99 -2.34 -4.48 -23.15
C ALA A 99 -0.90 -3.99 -22.93
N PHE A 100 0.08 -4.87 -22.75
CA PHE A 100 1.47 -4.52 -22.42
C PHE A 100 2.43 -4.75 -23.59
N VAL A 101 3.49 -3.96 -23.66
CA VAL A 101 4.58 -4.11 -24.64
C VAL A 101 5.38 -5.37 -24.33
N ASP A 102 5.72 -5.57 -23.07
CA ASP A 102 6.37 -6.75 -22.52
C ASP A 102 5.45 -7.41 -21.47
N PRO A 103 4.56 -8.33 -21.91
CA PRO A 103 3.62 -8.99 -21.00
C PRO A 103 4.32 -9.91 -19.99
N GLU A 104 5.50 -10.45 -20.32
CA GLU A 104 6.27 -11.29 -19.39
C GLU A 104 6.88 -10.45 -18.26
N TRP A 105 7.38 -9.25 -18.58
CA TRP A 105 7.84 -8.30 -17.58
C TRP A 105 6.68 -7.79 -16.72
N ALA A 106 5.53 -7.46 -17.32
CA ALA A 106 4.34 -7.05 -16.57
C ALA A 106 3.83 -8.15 -15.61
N ALA A 107 3.86 -9.42 -16.04
CA ALA A 107 3.52 -10.56 -15.19
C ALA A 107 4.53 -10.73 -14.05
N SER A 108 5.83 -10.66 -14.35
CA SER A 108 6.91 -10.77 -13.35
C SER A 108 6.83 -9.63 -12.31
N TYR A 109 6.54 -8.42 -12.78
CA TYR A 109 6.26 -7.26 -11.92
C TYR A 109 5.10 -7.57 -10.97
N LEU A 110 3.93 -7.94 -11.50
CA LEU A 110 2.75 -8.23 -10.66
C LEU A 110 3.06 -9.28 -9.57
N VAL A 111 3.69 -10.39 -9.95
CA VAL A 111 4.04 -11.47 -9.02
C VAL A 111 5.04 -11.01 -7.96
N ALA A 112 6.13 -10.35 -8.38
CA ALA A 112 7.15 -9.85 -7.45
C ALA A 112 6.59 -8.78 -6.49
N PHE A 113 5.65 -7.96 -6.97
CA PHE A 113 5.00 -6.95 -6.15
C PHE A 113 4.12 -7.60 -5.08
N ALA A 114 3.31 -8.58 -5.47
CA ALA A 114 2.48 -9.35 -4.55
C ALA A 114 3.29 -10.12 -3.51
N GLU A 115 4.43 -10.67 -3.93
CA GLU A 115 5.34 -11.39 -3.03
C GLU A 115 5.85 -10.49 -1.90
N ARG A 116 6.03 -9.18 -2.12
CA ARG A 116 6.42 -8.25 -1.05
C ARG A 116 5.32 -8.05 -0.01
N TYR A 117 4.08 -7.84 -0.45
CA TYR A 117 2.93 -7.78 0.45
C TYR A 117 2.79 -9.08 1.25
N ARG A 118 2.89 -10.23 0.57
CA ARG A 118 2.78 -11.56 1.20
C ARG A 118 3.85 -11.75 2.28
N ARG A 119 5.11 -11.43 1.98
CA ARG A 119 6.21 -11.50 2.96
C ARG A 119 5.95 -10.59 4.15
N ALA A 120 5.46 -9.37 3.93
CA ALA A 120 5.12 -8.45 5.01
C ALA A 120 3.98 -9.02 5.88
N LEU A 121 2.92 -9.54 5.27
CA LEU A 121 1.79 -10.14 5.99
C LEU A 121 2.24 -11.35 6.83
N VAL A 122 3.03 -12.26 6.25
CA VAL A 122 3.55 -13.44 6.95
C VAL A 122 4.52 -13.05 8.06
N ALA A 123 5.39 -12.05 7.84
CA ALA A 123 6.31 -11.57 8.86
C ALA A 123 5.57 -10.94 10.04
N PHE A 124 4.51 -10.15 9.78
CA PHE A 124 3.67 -9.60 10.84
C PHE A 124 2.94 -10.71 11.60
N GLU A 125 2.33 -11.67 10.90
CA GLU A 125 1.59 -12.78 11.51
C GLU A 125 2.48 -13.69 12.38
N ARG A 126 3.75 -13.89 11.99
CA ARG A 126 4.74 -14.65 12.76
C ARG A 126 5.48 -13.82 13.80
N TRP A 127 5.13 -12.54 13.96
CA TRP A 127 5.83 -11.55 14.80
C TRP A 127 7.33 -11.41 14.50
N ALA A 128 7.73 -11.66 13.25
CA ALA A 128 9.09 -11.48 12.77
C ALA A 128 9.34 -10.01 12.40
N PHE A 129 9.11 -9.09 13.35
CA PHE A 129 9.09 -7.65 13.09
C PHE A 129 10.44 -7.08 12.64
N ASP A 130 11.56 -7.69 13.03
CA ASP A 130 12.90 -7.34 12.54
C ASP A 130 13.02 -7.47 11.00
N SER A 131 12.19 -8.31 10.40
CA SER A 131 12.13 -8.52 8.94
C SER A 131 11.04 -7.72 8.25
N LEU A 132 10.20 -7.02 9.02
CA LEU A 132 9.04 -6.29 8.51
C LEU A 132 9.43 -4.83 8.22
N PRO A 133 9.20 -4.33 7.00
CA PRO A 133 9.39 -2.91 6.71
C PRO A 133 8.60 -2.03 7.67
N ARG A 134 9.22 -0.97 8.20
CA ARG A 134 8.58 -0.04 9.14
C ARG A 134 7.22 0.51 8.66
N PRO A 135 7.02 0.89 7.37
CA PRO A 135 5.70 1.32 6.89
C PRO A 135 4.63 0.23 7.01
N TRP A 136 4.99 -1.04 6.78
CA TRP A 136 4.09 -2.18 6.95
C TRP A 136 3.82 -2.49 8.42
N LEU A 137 4.82 -2.38 9.29
CA LEU A 137 4.63 -2.51 10.73
C LEU A 137 3.59 -1.50 11.24
N ILE A 138 3.71 -0.23 10.83
CA ILE A 138 2.75 0.81 11.20
C ILE A 138 1.34 0.48 10.68
N ALA A 139 1.24 0.08 9.41
CA ALA A 139 -0.04 -0.24 8.78
C ALA A 139 -0.75 -1.41 9.48
N PHE A 140 -0.04 -2.52 9.71
CA PHE A 140 -0.62 -3.70 10.34
C PHE A 140 -0.87 -3.52 11.84
N ALA A 141 0.00 -2.80 12.56
CA ALA A 141 -0.22 -2.50 13.97
C ALA A 141 -1.46 -1.62 14.17
N ALA A 142 -1.62 -0.56 13.35
CA ALA A 142 -2.79 0.29 13.38
C ALA A 142 -4.09 -0.49 13.12
N ALA A 143 -4.07 -1.35 12.09
CA ALA A 143 -5.19 -2.23 11.76
C ALA A 143 -5.52 -3.22 12.89
N ALA A 144 -4.52 -3.86 13.48
CA ALA A 144 -4.70 -4.83 14.56
C ALA A 144 -5.24 -4.19 15.84
N ARG A 145 -4.82 -2.95 16.15
CA ARG A 145 -5.29 -2.23 17.35
C ARG A 145 -6.67 -1.58 17.18
N GLY A 146 -7.15 -1.42 15.94
CA GLY A 146 -8.40 -0.71 15.66
C GLY A 146 -8.35 0.77 16.06
N GLU A 147 -7.16 1.37 16.11
CA GLU A 147 -6.94 2.78 16.48
C GLU A 147 -7.21 3.76 15.33
N THR A 148 -7.41 3.22 14.14
CA THR A 148 -7.58 3.94 12.88
C THR A 148 -8.97 3.74 12.29
N LEU A 149 -9.38 4.67 11.44
CA LEU A 149 -10.56 4.60 10.59
C LEU A 149 -10.31 3.69 9.38
N VAL A 150 -11.36 3.15 8.77
CA VAL A 150 -11.25 2.24 7.60
C VAL A 150 -10.51 2.95 6.46
N ALA A 151 -10.77 4.23 6.25
CA ALA A 151 -10.03 5.04 5.27
C ALA A 151 -8.53 5.15 5.60
N GLN A 152 -8.16 5.26 6.87
CA GLN A 152 -6.75 5.33 7.28
C GLN A 152 -6.04 3.99 7.04
N ASP A 153 -6.68 2.85 7.32
CA ASP A 153 -6.11 1.52 7.05
C ASP A 153 -5.85 1.31 5.55
N ALA A 154 -6.80 1.73 4.71
CA ALA A 154 -6.64 1.69 3.25
C ALA A 154 -5.42 2.52 2.81
N LEU A 155 -5.31 3.77 3.29
CA LEU A 155 -4.22 4.68 2.95
C LEU A 155 -2.86 4.20 3.46
N LEU A 156 -2.80 3.60 4.66
CA LEU A 156 -1.58 3.03 5.22
C LEU A 156 -1.06 1.86 4.38
N GLY A 157 -1.93 0.93 3.99
CA GLY A 157 -1.56 -0.17 3.11
C GLY A 157 -1.15 0.30 1.71
N ILE A 158 -1.87 1.26 1.12
CA ILE A 158 -1.50 1.87 -0.17
C ILE A 158 -0.12 2.51 -0.08
N ASN A 159 0.16 3.25 0.99
CA ASN A 159 1.46 3.87 1.20
C ASN A 159 2.58 2.84 1.35
N ALA A 160 2.41 1.83 2.19
CA ALA A 160 3.42 0.79 2.38
C ALA A 160 3.67 0.03 1.07
N HIS A 161 2.62 -0.38 0.37
CA HIS A 161 2.76 -1.14 -0.85
C HIS A 161 3.35 -0.31 -2.00
N ILE A 162 2.83 0.90 -2.24
CA ILE A 162 3.22 1.66 -3.43
C ILE A 162 4.49 2.48 -3.21
N THR A 163 4.67 3.09 -2.04
CA THR A 163 5.87 3.90 -1.78
C THR A 163 7.08 3.02 -1.46
N TYR A 164 6.89 1.99 -0.63
CA TYR A 164 7.98 1.12 -0.18
C TYR A 164 8.16 -0.09 -1.11
N ASP A 165 7.20 -1.02 -1.20
CA ASP A 165 7.42 -2.30 -1.89
C ASP A 165 7.76 -2.09 -3.38
N LEU A 166 7.10 -1.14 -4.03
CA LEU A 166 7.25 -0.93 -5.47
C LEU A 166 8.67 -0.49 -5.86
N THR A 167 9.29 0.36 -5.04
CA THR A 167 10.67 0.83 -5.25
C THR A 167 11.60 -0.37 -5.44
N TYR A 168 11.48 -1.34 -4.56
CA TYR A 168 12.34 -2.50 -4.55
C TYR A 168 11.89 -3.60 -5.52
N THR A 169 10.58 -3.73 -5.77
CA THR A 169 10.05 -4.64 -6.79
C THR A 169 10.64 -4.33 -8.16
N LEU A 170 10.63 -3.05 -8.57
CA LEU A 170 11.18 -2.62 -9.85
C LEU A 170 12.69 -2.85 -9.94
N GLY A 171 13.41 -2.74 -8.82
CA GLY A 171 14.83 -3.10 -8.73
C GLY A 171 15.08 -4.58 -8.94
N ASP A 172 14.30 -5.44 -8.28
CA ASP A 172 14.47 -6.90 -8.33
C ASP A 172 14.15 -7.49 -9.71
N ILE A 173 13.07 -7.04 -10.35
CA ILE A 173 12.67 -7.53 -11.68
C ILE A 173 13.51 -6.93 -12.81
N GLY A 174 14.28 -5.88 -12.51
CA GLY A 174 15.13 -5.17 -13.43
C GLY A 174 14.36 -4.27 -14.41
N ILE A 175 14.79 -3.02 -14.51
CA ILE A 175 14.28 -2.04 -15.47
C ILE A 175 15.12 -1.95 -16.76
N ASP A 176 16.17 -2.76 -16.89
CA ASP A 176 17.03 -2.85 -18.07
C ASP A 176 17.18 -4.30 -18.53
N PRO A 177 17.53 -4.56 -19.81
CA PRO A 177 17.49 -3.61 -20.94
C PRO A 177 16.04 -3.13 -21.21
N ASP A 178 15.87 -2.29 -22.24
CA ASP A 178 14.56 -1.82 -22.73
C ASP A 178 13.75 -0.98 -21.73
N ARG A 179 14.46 -0.15 -20.97
CA ARG A 179 13.91 0.74 -19.94
C ARG A 179 12.72 1.58 -20.41
N ASP A 180 12.73 2.07 -21.65
CA ASP A 180 11.63 2.87 -22.21
C ASP A 180 10.36 2.04 -22.41
N ALA A 181 10.48 0.77 -22.84
CA ALA A 181 9.34 -0.13 -22.99
C ALA A 181 8.77 -0.53 -21.62
N LYS A 182 9.65 -0.85 -20.66
CA LYS A 182 9.25 -1.15 -19.27
C LYS A 182 8.63 0.06 -18.58
N ARG A 183 9.09 1.27 -18.91
CA ARG A 183 8.51 2.52 -18.44
C ARG A 183 7.09 2.71 -18.96
N GLU A 184 6.90 2.49 -20.26
CA GLU A 184 5.58 2.53 -20.89
C GLU A 184 4.62 1.54 -20.22
N ASP A 185 5.05 0.31 -19.97
CA ASP A 185 4.21 -0.69 -19.28
C ASP A 185 3.91 -0.31 -17.82
N HIS A 186 4.88 0.25 -17.09
CA HIS A 186 4.64 0.83 -15.77
C HIS A 186 3.57 1.95 -15.81
N ASP A 187 3.62 2.81 -16.82
CA ASP A 187 2.65 3.88 -17.03
C ASP A 187 1.26 3.35 -17.48
N ARG A 188 1.19 2.21 -18.19
CA ARG A 188 -0.06 1.52 -18.47
C ARG A 188 -0.72 0.97 -17.21
N ILE A 189 0.07 0.40 -16.28
CA ILE A 189 -0.43 0.04 -14.95
C ILE A 189 -0.97 1.29 -14.24
N ASN A 190 -0.26 2.42 -14.28
CA ASN A 190 -0.75 3.67 -13.70
C ASN A 190 -2.13 4.06 -14.23
N ALA A 191 -2.35 3.92 -15.54
CA ALA A 191 -3.63 4.23 -16.17
C ALA A 191 -4.76 3.27 -15.77
N ILE A 192 -4.45 1.99 -15.56
CA ILE A 192 -5.40 1.00 -15.03
C ILE A 192 -5.78 1.38 -13.59
N LEU A 193 -4.78 1.61 -12.73
CA LEU A 193 -5.00 1.94 -11.33
C LEU A 193 -5.74 3.26 -11.13
N ALA A 194 -5.48 4.28 -11.95
CA ALA A 194 -6.15 5.58 -11.88
C ALA A 194 -7.67 5.46 -12.02
N ARG A 195 -8.17 4.50 -12.82
CA ARG A 195 -9.61 4.25 -12.94
C ARG A 195 -10.21 3.60 -11.69
N LEU A 196 -9.42 2.80 -10.97
CA LEU A 196 -9.86 2.03 -9.81
C LEU A 196 -9.71 2.79 -8.49
N VAL A 197 -8.80 3.76 -8.42
CA VAL A 197 -8.63 4.62 -7.24
C VAL A 197 -9.84 5.51 -7.01
N GLN A 198 -10.50 5.99 -8.08
CA GLN A 198 -11.79 6.67 -7.92
C GLN A 198 -12.83 5.71 -7.32
N THR A 199 -12.89 4.48 -7.82
CA THR A 199 -13.80 3.46 -7.30
C THR A 199 -13.57 3.17 -5.81
N ALA A 200 -12.33 3.11 -5.35
CA ALA A 200 -12.00 2.88 -3.95
C ALA A 200 -12.42 4.06 -3.05
N GLN A 201 -12.21 5.30 -3.49
CA GLN A 201 -12.63 6.49 -2.76
C GLN A 201 -14.15 6.59 -2.66
N ASP A 202 -14.82 6.42 -3.80
CA ASP A 202 -16.26 6.35 -3.90
C ASP A 202 -16.84 5.28 -2.95
N ALA A 203 -16.18 4.11 -2.90
CA ALA A 203 -16.58 3.01 -2.03
C ALA A 203 -16.40 3.33 -0.54
N LEU A 204 -15.35 4.05 -0.15
CA LEU A 204 -15.21 4.58 1.22
C LEU A 204 -16.41 5.48 1.54
N VAL A 205 -16.66 6.51 0.73
CA VAL A 205 -17.77 7.45 0.95
C VAL A 205 -19.10 6.73 1.13
N GLU A 206 -19.38 5.74 0.26
CA GLU A 206 -20.61 4.96 0.34
C GLU A 206 -20.68 4.05 1.59
N ALA A 207 -19.57 3.41 1.97
CA ALA A 207 -19.51 2.58 3.16
C ALA A 207 -19.83 3.39 4.42
N TYR A 208 -19.22 4.57 4.56
CA TYR A 208 -19.49 5.47 5.68
C TYR A 208 -20.90 6.03 5.67
N ALA A 209 -21.45 6.35 4.49
CA ALA A 209 -22.84 6.78 4.35
C ALA A 209 -23.82 5.67 4.77
N ALA A 210 -23.56 4.42 4.38
CA ALA A 210 -24.38 3.27 4.78
C ALA A 210 -24.36 3.01 6.29
N VAL A 211 -23.24 3.34 6.93
CA VAL A 211 -23.01 3.20 8.37
C VAL A 211 -23.53 4.42 9.18
N GLY A 212 -24.00 5.48 8.52
CA GLY A 212 -24.58 6.65 9.19
C GLY A 212 -23.56 7.61 9.78
N ILE A 213 -22.28 7.52 9.36
CA ILE A 213 -21.21 8.41 9.80
C ILE A 213 -21.30 9.72 8.99
N ALA A 214 -21.98 10.71 9.55
CA ALA A 214 -22.06 12.05 8.96
C ALA A 214 -20.75 12.82 9.15
N GLY A 215 -20.19 13.40 8.08
CA GLY A 215 -19.01 14.26 8.14
C GLY A 215 -17.69 13.61 7.71
N ILE A 216 -17.71 12.34 7.28
CA ILE A 216 -16.53 11.70 6.67
C ILE A 216 -16.06 12.42 5.40
N ASP A 217 -16.96 13.14 4.72
CA ASP A 217 -16.64 13.92 3.53
C ASP A 217 -15.58 15.00 3.83
N ARG A 218 -15.35 15.40 5.10
CA ARG A 218 -14.22 16.28 5.45
C ARG A 218 -12.88 15.53 5.55
N LEU A 219 -12.92 14.23 5.81
CA LEU A 219 -11.77 13.33 5.80
C LEU A 219 -11.40 12.91 4.35
N LEU A 220 -12.39 12.93 3.44
CA LEU A 220 -12.33 12.48 2.05
C LEU A 220 -12.69 13.61 1.04
N ASP A 221 -12.47 14.88 1.39
CA ASP A 221 -13.04 16.06 0.71
C ASP A 221 -12.75 16.09 -0.82
N PRO A 222 -13.76 16.23 -1.71
CA PRO A 222 -13.61 16.10 -3.18
C PRO A 222 -12.60 17.02 -3.88
N LEU A 223 -12.02 18.00 -3.19
CA LEU A 223 -10.85 18.74 -3.70
C LEU A 223 -9.57 17.86 -3.75
N ASP A 224 -9.60 16.70 -3.09
CA ASP A 224 -8.55 15.68 -3.08
C ASP A 224 -8.62 14.65 -4.23
N ASP A 225 -9.69 14.54 -5.03
CA ASP A 225 -9.77 13.52 -6.10
C ASP A 225 -8.59 13.63 -7.11
N ARG A 226 -8.19 14.87 -7.41
CA ARG A 226 -6.98 15.13 -8.21
C ARG A 226 -5.70 14.91 -7.41
N LEU A 227 -5.67 15.18 -6.10
CA LEU A 227 -4.47 15.02 -5.26
C LEU A 227 -4.18 13.56 -4.90
N ALA A 228 -5.20 12.71 -4.76
CA ALA A 228 -5.06 11.26 -4.57
C ALA A 228 -4.58 10.57 -5.87
N LEU A 229 -5.10 10.96 -7.04
CA LEU A 229 -4.63 10.47 -8.34
C LEU A 229 -3.25 11.03 -8.73
N LEU A 230 -2.99 12.33 -8.48
CA LEU A 230 -1.67 12.95 -8.63
C LEU A 230 -0.68 12.40 -7.60
N GLY A 231 -1.16 12.03 -6.42
CA GLY A 231 -0.42 11.38 -5.34
C GLY A 231 0.01 9.98 -5.76
N LEU A 232 -0.91 9.14 -6.24
CA LEU A 232 -0.64 7.80 -6.76
C LEU A 232 0.39 7.83 -7.90
N ARG A 233 0.16 8.67 -8.92
CA ARG A 233 1.12 8.84 -10.01
C ARG A 233 2.46 9.36 -9.49
N GLY A 234 2.44 10.29 -8.53
CA GLY A 234 3.63 10.85 -7.90
C GLY A 234 4.45 9.81 -7.12
N VAL A 235 3.82 8.96 -6.32
CA VAL A 235 4.52 7.91 -5.56
C VAL A 235 5.02 6.79 -6.46
N ARG A 236 4.29 6.47 -7.53
CA ARG A 236 4.74 5.49 -8.54
C ARG A 236 5.87 6.03 -9.42
N GLU A 237 5.89 7.34 -9.66
CA GLU A 237 7.03 8.04 -10.27
C GLU A 237 8.24 8.03 -9.33
N PHE A 238 8.04 8.30 -8.04
CA PHE A 238 9.09 8.22 -7.03
C PHE A 238 9.72 6.82 -6.98
N ALA A 239 8.89 5.76 -6.96
CA ALA A 239 9.38 4.39 -6.98
C ALA A 239 10.16 4.06 -8.27
N TRP A 240 9.67 4.51 -9.44
CA TRP A 240 10.41 4.36 -10.70
C TRP A 240 11.76 5.08 -10.67
N ARG A 241 11.80 6.33 -10.17
CA ARG A 241 13.04 7.10 -10.02
C ARG A 241 14.01 6.41 -9.07
N ASN A 242 13.53 5.79 -8.00
CA ASN A 242 14.36 5.01 -7.10
C ASN A 242 14.94 3.76 -7.78
N ALA A 243 14.15 3.05 -8.59
CA ALA A 243 14.64 1.92 -9.38
C ALA A 243 15.72 2.36 -10.37
N VAL A 244 15.53 3.50 -11.04
CA VAL A 244 16.57 4.11 -11.91
C VAL A 244 17.82 4.45 -11.13
N LEU A 245 17.70 4.99 -9.91
CA LEU A 245 18.87 5.29 -9.08
C LEU A 245 19.62 4.04 -8.64
N ARG A 246 18.90 2.96 -8.30
CA ARG A 246 19.52 1.66 -7.99
C ARG A 246 20.22 1.06 -9.21
N ALA A 247 19.66 1.24 -10.41
CA ALA A 247 20.26 0.72 -11.64
C ALA A 247 21.47 1.54 -12.12
N ASP A 248 21.45 2.87 -11.95
CA ASP A 248 22.45 3.77 -12.52
C ASP A 248 23.60 4.12 -11.57
N LEU A 249 23.40 4.05 -10.26
CA LEU A 249 24.43 4.35 -9.26
C LEU A 249 25.17 3.09 -8.81
N PRO A 250 26.46 3.19 -8.44
CA PRO A 250 27.15 2.08 -7.79
C PRO A 250 26.43 1.67 -6.50
N ASP A 251 26.31 0.37 -6.23
CA ASP A 251 25.53 -0.18 -5.11
C ASP A 251 25.86 0.48 -3.75
N TRP A 252 27.15 0.72 -3.49
CA TRP A 252 27.62 1.35 -2.25
C TRP A 252 27.13 2.81 -2.04
N VAL A 253 26.63 3.46 -3.10
CA VAL A 253 25.97 4.78 -3.04
C VAL A 253 24.46 4.64 -3.23
N GLY A 254 24.06 3.89 -4.25
CA GLY A 254 22.68 3.78 -4.71
C GLY A 254 21.77 3.14 -3.68
N GLU A 255 22.19 2.01 -3.10
CA GLU A 255 21.35 1.29 -2.14
C GLU A 255 21.12 2.08 -0.86
N PRO A 256 22.16 2.56 -0.13
CA PRO A 256 21.92 3.29 1.11
C PRO A 256 21.11 4.59 0.89
N TYR A 257 21.30 5.25 -0.25
CA TYR A 257 20.57 6.47 -0.58
C TYR A 257 19.09 6.19 -0.87
N VAL A 258 18.80 5.15 -1.67
CA VAL A 258 17.43 4.77 -2.00
C VAL A 258 16.72 4.20 -0.77
N ASP A 259 17.41 3.42 0.06
CA ASP A 259 16.86 2.89 1.31
C ASP A 259 16.44 4.02 2.24
N TRP A 260 17.36 4.95 2.51
CA TRP A 260 17.06 6.13 3.33
C TRP A 260 15.87 6.92 2.77
N ARG A 261 15.82 7.19 1.46
CA ARG A 261 14.71 7.94 0.84
C ARG A 261 13.39 7.22 0.97
N THR A 262 13.38 5.93 0.62
CA THR A 262 12.17 5.10 0.57
C THR A 262 11.59 4.92 1.97
N GLU A 263 12.45 4.58 2.94
CA GLU A 263 12.05 4.42 4.33
C GLU A 263 11.57 5.74 4.94
N THR A 264 12.27 6.85 4.71
CA THR A 264 11.89 8.17 5.24
C THR A 264 10.54 8.62 4.71
N VAL A 265 10.31 8.53 3.40
CA VAL A 265 9.05 8.98 2.79
C VAL A 265 7.90 8.08 3.20
N ALA A 266 8.07 6.76 3.11
CA ALA A 266 7.01 5.82 3.43
C ALA A 266 6.64 5.83 4.93
N THR A 267 7.64 5.84 5.82
CA THR A 267 7.39 5.91 7.28
C THR A 267 6.81 7.25 7.67
N GLY A 268 7.34 8.34 7.11
CA GLY A 268 6.83 9.69 7.35
C GLY A 268 5.37 9.84 6.95
N ALA A 269 5.00 9.36 5.75
CA ALA A 269 3.62 9.38 5.28
C ALA A 269 2.70 8.53 6.18
N ALA A 270 3.15 7.35 6.64
CA ALA A 270 2.39 6.52 7.56
C ALA A 270 2.11 7.25 8.88
N ALA A 271 3.10 7.95 9.45
CA ALA A 271 2.92 8.73 10.66
C ALA A 271 1.91 9.90 10.50
N VAL A 272 1.84 10.53 9.33
CA VAL A 272 0.80 11.52 9.02
C VAL A 272 -0.59 10.90 9.03
N VAL A 273 -0.72 9.71 8.43
CA VAL A 273 -2.02 9.04 8.32
C VAL A 273 -2.52 8.56 9.68
N VAL A 274 -1.65 8.03 10.56
CA VAL A 274 -2.04 7.57 11.91
C VAL A 274 -2.40 8.74 12.84
N ALA A 275 -1.70 9.88 12.73
CA ALA A 275 -1.92 11.05 13.57
C ALA A 275 -2.40 12.26 12.73
N PRO A 276 -3.65 12.22 12.23
CA PRO A 276 -4.23 13.34 11.49
C PRO A 276 -4.47 14.54 12.42
N GLU A 277 -4.64 15.75 11.85
CA GLU A 277 -4.83 17.01 12.60
C GLU A 277 -6.19 17.13 13.33
N PHE A 278 -6.93 16.03 13.51
CA PHE A 278 -8.19 16.00 14.25
C PHE A 278 -7.94 16.02 15.77
N ASP A 279 -8.91 16.53 16.52
CA ASP A 279 -8.87 16.34 17.97
C ASP A 279 -9.15 14.86 18.33
N ALA A 280 -8.64 14.43 19.49
CA ALA A 280 -8.74 13.05 19.93
C ALA A 280 -10.19 12.57 20.17
N ALA A 281 -11.09 13.48 20.57
CA ALA A 281 -12.50 13.18 20.80
C ALA A 281 -13.29 13.04 19.49
N GLU A 282 -12.96 13.80 18.45
CA GLU A 282 -13.54 13.62 17.11
C GLU A 282 -13.11 12.27 16.52
N SER A 283 -11.82 11.93 16.63
CA SER A 283 -11.30 10.63 16.19
C SER A 283 -11.95 9.46 16.93
N ALA A 284 -12.10 9.57 18.25
CA ALA A 284 -12.76 8.53 19.06
C ALA A 284 -14.23 8.33 18.65
N ARG A 285 -15.00 9.42 18.43
CA ARG A 285 -16.40 9.31 17.99
C ARG A 285 -16.56 8.62 16.65
N LEU A 286 -15.66 8.91 15.70
CA LEU A 286 -15.68 8.28 14.38
C LEU A 286 -15.37 6.78 14.48
N ARG A 287 -14.43 6.39 15.36
CA ARG A 287 -14.13 4.97 15.62
C ARG A 287 -15.27 4.24 16.31
N ASP A 288 -15.89 4.84 17.33
CA ASP A 288 -17.05 4.24 18.01
C ASP A 288 -18.19 4.00 17.02
N ALA A 289 -18.45 4.98 16.14
CA ALA A 289 -19.46 4.86 15.09
C ALA A 289 -19.11 3.79 14.04
N GLU A 290 -17.83 3.61 13.69
CA GLU A 290 -17.37 2.50 12.84
C GLU A 290 -17.51 1.15 13.53
N ALA A 291 -17.23 1.06 14.84
CA ALA A 291 -17.22 -0.21 15.58
C ALA A 291 -18.63 -0.73 15.87
N ASP A 292 -19.59 0.17 16.11
CA ASP A 292 -21.01 -0.17 16.25
C ASP A 292 -21.63 -0.67 14.94
N ALA A 293 -20.93 -0.50 13.83
CA ALA A 293 -21.37 -0.88 12.51
C ALA A 293 -20.39 -1.83 11.82
N ASP A 294 -20.86 -2.54 10.80
CA ASP A 294 -19.98 -3.42 10.03
C ASP A 294 -19.30 -2.62 8.90
N ALA A 295 -18.45 -1.66 9.26
CA ALA A 295 -17.81 -0.74 8.32
C ALA A 295 -16.89 -1.47 7.31
N VAL A 296 -16.21 -2.54 7.74
CA VAL A 296 -15.36 -3.37 6.88
C VAL A 296 -16.19 -4.11 5.84
N THR A 297 -17.33 -4.71 6.23
CA THR A 297 -18.22 -5.35 5.26
C THR A 297 -18.86 -4.33 4.32
N ALA A 298 -19.32 -3.19 4.84
CA ALA A 298 -19.90 -2.12 4.02
C ALA A 298 -18.89 -1.61 2.97
N PHE A 299 -17.62 -1.44 3.35
CA PHE A 299 -16.54 -1.10 2.43
C PHE A 299 -16.35 -2.17 1.35
N GLY A 300 -16.24 -3.44 1.74
CA GLY A 300 -16.10 -4.55 0.80
C GLY A 300 -17.29 -4.67 -0.17
N GLU A 301 -18.51 -4.38 0.28
CA GLU A 301 -19.71 -4.34 -0.57
C GLU A 301 -19.73 -3.15 -1.52
N ALA A 302 -19.33 -1.96 -1.05
CA ALA A 302 -19.26 -0.77 -1.89
C ALA A 302 -18.21 -0.93 -3.00
N VAL A 303 -17.03 -1.48 -2.67
CA VAL A 303 -16.00 -1.79 -3.67
C VAL A 303 -16.52 -2.82 -4.69
N ARG A 304 -17.23 -3.86 -4.23
CA ARG A 304 -17.83 -4.87 -5.12
C ARG A 304 -18.89 -4.32 -6.07
N ARG A 305 -19.64 -3.29 -5.69
CA ARG A 305 -20.74 -2.74 -6.49
C ARG A 305 -20.30 -1.79 -7.61
N ARG A 306 -19.12 -1.18 -7.48
CA ARG A 306 -18.65 -0.12 -8.39
C ARG A 306 -17.61 -0.59 -9.41
N MET A 307 -17.35 -1.89 -9.50
CA MET A 307 -16.51 -2.52 -10.52
C MET A 307 -17.33 -3.45 -11.39
#